data_AF-A0A0S8FSJ3-F1
#
_entry.id   AF-A0A0S8FSJ3-F1
#
_cell.length_a   1.000
_cell.length_b   1.000
_cell.length_c   1.000
_cell.angle_alpha   90.00
_cell.angle_beta   90.00
_cell.angle_gamma   90.00
#
_symmetry.space_group_name_H-M   'P 1'
#
loop_
_entity.id
_entity.type
_entity.pdbx_description
1 polymer ?
#
loop_
_entity_poly.entity_id
_entity_poly.type
_entity_poly.pdbx_seq_one_letter_code
_entity_poly.pdbx_strand_id
1 'polypeptide(L)'
;MAEKRYLCVTIVDHNAIIEQTGEESYVHLRIPVALAEAGLKMVPPGKLGTIDAGLIVEMIEEGATGELINLTEEKKTISIRVE
;
A
#
# COMPACT_ATOMS: atom_id res chain seq x y z
N MET A 1 0.62 27.10 3.61
CA MET A 1 1.31 26.03 2.86
C MET A 1 0.41 24.82 2.92
N ALA A 2 -0.06 24.29 1.78
CA ALA A 2 -0.88 23.09 1.79
C ALA A 2 -0.02 21.94 2.36
N GLU A 3 -0.47 21.32 3.46
CA GLU A 3 0.16 20.14 4.03
C GLU A 3 0.25 19.09 2.93
N LYS A 4 1.47 18.77 2.49
CA LYS A 4 1.70 17.76 1.47
C LYS A 4 1.51 16.41 2.12
N ARG A 5 0.28 15.89 2.07
CA ARG A 5 -0.05 14.55 2.55
C ARG A 5 0.39 13.50 1.53
N TYR A 6 0.95 12.39 1.99
CA TYR A 6 1.39 11.26 1.19
C TYR A 6 0.77 9.97 1.69
N LEU A 7 0.35 9.13 0.76
CA LEU A 7 0.00 7.73 0.95
C LEU A 7 1.26 6.88 0.75
N CYS A 8 1.73 6.28 1.83
CA CYS A 8 2.83 5.33 1.87
C CYS A 8 2.24 3.91 1.86
N VAL A 9 2.53 3.14 0.81
CA VAL A 9 2.10 1.74 0.66
C VAL A 9 3.34 0.86 0.67
N THR A 10 3.42 -0.02 1.65
CA THR A 10 4.47 -1.02 1.80
C THR A 10 3.86 -2.40 1.62
N ILE A 11 4.37 -3.18 0.68
CA ILE A 11 3.93 -4.55 0.41
C ILE A 11 5.15 -5.44 0.52
N VAL A 12 5.10 -6.38 1.45
CA VAL A 12 6.10 -7.41 1.66
C VAL A 12 5.45 -8.73 1.26
N ASP A 13 5.97 -9.35 0.20
CA ASP A 13 5.52 -10.64 -0.27
C ASP A 13 6.60 -11.67 0.06
N HIS A 14 6.26 -12.58 0.99
CA HIS A 14 7.17 -13.63 1.44
C HIS A 14 7.15 -14.86 0.52
N ASN A 15 6.49 -14.80 -0.66
CA ASN A 15 6.76 -15.81 -1.69
C ASN A 15 8.15 -15.59 -2.28
N ALA A 16 9.02 -16.56 -2.07
CA ALA A 16 10.24 -16.71 -2.86
C ALA A 16 9.83 -16.93 -4.33
N ILE A 17 9.99 -15.91 -5.18
CA ILE A 17 9.75 -16.04 -6.64
C ILE A 17 10.83 -16.94 -7.27
N ILE A 18 11.92 -17.22 -6.56
CA ILE A 18 13.03 -18.04 -7.01
C ILE A 18 13.29 -19.10 -5.94
N GLU A 19 13.00 -20.35 -6.27
CA GLU A 19 13.47 -21.51 -5.52
C GLU A 19 14.99 -21.32 -5.31
N GLN A 20 15.43 -21.22 -4.05
CA GLN A 20 16.82 -21.18 -3.57
C GLN A 20 17.50 -19.83 -3.23
N THR A 21 16.87 -18.64 -3.33
CA THR A 21 17.55 -17.38 -2.89
C THR A 21 17.05 -16.79 -1.57
N GLY A 22 15.82 -17.09 -1.14
CA GLY A 22 15.25 -16.53 0.09
C GLY A 22 14.94 -15.03 0.01
N GLU A 23 14.91 -14.44 -1.19
CA GLU A 23 14.62 -13.02 -1.38
C GLU A 23 13.11 -12.75 -1.34
N GLU A 24 12.72 -11.90 -0.40
CA GLU A 24 11.36 -11.39 -0.24
C GLU A 24 11.12 -10.27 -1.27
N SER A 25 9.91 -10.22 -1.86
CA SER A 25 9.58 -9.15 -2.80
C SER A 25 9.01 -7.95 -2.05
N TYR A 26 9.76 -6.85 -2.08
CA TYR A 26 9.42 -5.58 -1.43
C TYR A 26 8.93 -4.57 -2.46
N VAL A 27 7.73 -4.02 -2.24
CA VAL A 27 7.21 -2.87 -2.99
C VAL A 27 6.94 -1.76 -1.99
N HIS A 28 7.65 -0.64 -2.16
CA HIS A 28 7.44 0.57 -1.35
C HIS A 28 7.07 1.73 -2.27
N LEU A 29 5.86 2.25 -2.11
CA LEU A 29 5.31 3.33 -2.92
C LEU A 29 4.98 4.52 -2.03
N ARG A 30 5.36 5.71 -2.49
CA ARG A 30 4.99 6.97 -1.85
C ARG A 30 4.24 7.82 -2.86
N ILE A 31 2.94 7.95 -2.66
CA ILE A 31 2.00 8.58 -3.59
C ILE A 31 1.48 9.85 -2.92
N PRO A 32 1.56 11.04 -3.54
CA PRO A 32 0.88 12.22 -3.04
C PRO A 32 -0.62 11.93 -2.88
N VAL A 33 -1.25 12.32 -1.77
CA VAL A 33 -2.69 12.06 -1.53
C VAL A 33 -3.57 12.56 -2.68
N ALA A 34 -3.22 13.70 -3.28
CA ALA A 34 -3.91 14.23 -4.46
C ALA A 34 -3.89 13.29 -5.69
N LEU A 35 -3.02 12.28 -5.69
CA LEU A 35 -2.87 11.26 -6.72
C LEU A 35 -3.10 9.84 -6.16
N ALA A 36 -3.67 9.69 -4.96
CA ALA A 36 -3.87 8.40 -4.30
C ALA A 36 -4.62 7.40 -5.21
N GLU A 37 -5.70 7.86 -5.86
CA GLU A 37 -6.48 7.03 -6.78
C GLU A 37 -5.64 6.50 -7.96
N ALA A 38 -4.87 7.38 -8.60
CA ALA A 38 -4.02 7.01 -9.73
C ALA A 38 -2.86 6.12 -9.29
N GLY A 39 -2.22 6.43 -8.15
CA GLY A 39 -1.09 5.66 -7.64
C GLY A 39 -1.49 4.28 -7.12
N LEU A 40 -2.68 4.13 -6.52
CA LEU A 40 -3.21 2.83 -6.12
C LEU A 40 -3.53 1.94 -7.34
N LYS A 41 -4.02 2.53 -8.44
CA LYS A 41 -4.21 1.81 -9.72
C LYS A 41 -2.90 1.35 -10.37
N MET A 42 -1.76 1.97 -10.03
CA MET A 42 -0.44 1.53 -10.48
C MET A 42 0.12 0.36 -9.68
N VAL A 43 -0.47 0.05 -8.52
CA VAL A 43 -0.09 -1.14 -7.74
C VAL A 43 -0.50 -2.38 -8.53
N PRO A 44 0.40 -3.36 -8.74
CA PRO A 44 0.07 -4.55 -9.51
C PRO A 44 -1.17 -5.26 -8.95
N PRO A 45 -2.10 -5.71 -9.82
CA PRO A 45 -3.28 -6.44 -9.38
C PRO A 45 -2.86 -7.70 -8.59
N GLY A 46 -3.54 -7.96 -7.47
CA GLY A 46 -3.17 -9.03 -6.54
C GLY A 46 -2.14 -8.64 -5.47
N LYS A 47 -1.42 -7.52 -5.61
CA LYS A 47 -0.51 -7.02 -4.57
C LYS A 47 -1.24 -6.25 -3.46
N LEU A 48 -2.39 -5.63 -3.73
CA LEU A 48 -3.27 -5.06 -2.69
C LEU A 48 -4.11 -6.12 -1.94
N GLY A 49 -4.09 -7.39 -2.37
CA GLY A 49 -4.84 -8.46 -1.71
C GLY A 49 -6.35 -8.24 -1.82
N THR A 50 -7.06 -8.37 -0.70
CA THR A 50 -8.50 -8.11 -0.57
C THR A 50 -8.84 -6.64 -0.29
N ILE A 51 -7.83 -5.77 -0.23
CA ILE A 51 -8.04 -4.35 0.09
C ILE A 51 -8.57 -3.62 -1.13
N ASP A 52 -9.72 -2.97 -0.97
CA ASP A 52 -10.30 -2.11 -1.99
C ASP A 52 -9.55 -0.77 -2.03
N ALA A 53 -8.97 -0.46 -3.19
CA ALA A 53 -8.29 0.81 -3.42
C ALA A 53 -9.23 2.03 -3.29
N GLY A 54 -10.51 1.88 -3.66
CA GLY A 54 -11.51 2.93 -3.52
C GLY A 54 -11.74 3.31 -2.06
N LEU A 55 -11.81 2.31 -1.18
CA LEU A 55 -12.02 2.51 0.25
C LEU A 55 -10.83 3.25 0.89
N ILE A 56 -9.60 2.98 0.44
CA ILE A 56 -8.42 3.75 0.86
C ILE A 56 -8.56 5.22 0.45
N VAL A 57 -8.98 5.49 -0.79
CA VAL A 57 -9.16 6.87 -1.29
C VAL A 57 -10.23 7.59 -0.50
N GLU A 58 -11.38 6.96 -0.25
CA GLU A 58 -12.46 7.54 0.55
C GLU A 58 -11.97 7.91 1.96
N MET A 59 -11.27 7.01 2.66
CA MET A 59 -10.73 7.29 3.98
C MET A 59 -9.74 8.46 3.98
N ILE A 60 -8.92 8.58 2.93
CA ILE A 60 -8.00 9.71 2.75
C ILE A 60 -8.76 11.02 2.56
N GLU A 61 -9.82 11.01 1.74
CA GLU A 61 -10.68 12.16 1.50
C GLU A 61 -11.46 12.59 2.75
N GLU A 62 -11.87 11.62 3.58
CA GLU A 62 -12.46 11.86 4.90
C GLU A 62 -11.46 12.38 5.95
N GLY A 63 -10.18 12.49 5.59
CA GLY A 63 -9.14 13.07 6.42
C GLY A 63 -8.46 12.09 7.37
N ALA A 64 -8.54 10.77 7.11
CA ALA A 64 -7.79 9.77 7.87
C ALA A 64 -6.28 10.02 7.73
N THR A 65 -5.58 9.97 8.87
CA THR A 65 -4.12 10.14 8.97
C THR A 65 -3.55 9.03 9.84
N GLY A 66 -2.30 8.63 9.59
CA GLY A 66 -1.64 7.54 10.32
C GLY A 66 -1.77 6.20 9.61
N GLU A 67 -1.68 5.11 10.36
CA GLU A 67 -1.75 3.75 9.82
C GLU A 67 -3.21 3.41 9.49
N LEU A 68 -3.54 3.23 8.21
CA LEU A 68 -4.92 2.95 7.78
C LEU A 68 -5.20 1.45 7.81
N ILE A 69 -4.30 0.66 7.23
CA ILE A 69 -4.51 -0.77 7.06
C ILE A 69 -3.18 -1.48 7.26
N ASN A 70 -3.18 -2.43 8.18
CA ASN A 70 -2.11 -3.39 8.35
C ASN A 70 -2.70 -4.78 8.20
N LEU A 71 -2.44 -5.39 7.04
CA LEU A 71 -2.99 -6.68 6.67
C LEU A 71 -1.84 -7.68 6.61
N THR A 72 -1.92 -8.68 7.49
CA THR A 72 -0.95 -9.77 7.54
C THR A 72 -1.68 -11.06 7.20
N GLU A 73 -1.47 -11.55 5.99
CA GLU A 73 -1.82 -12.92 5.59
C GLU A 73 -0.61 -13.83 5.83
N GLU A 74 -0.82 -15.14 5.90
CA GLU A 74 0.21 -16.16 6.25
C GLU A 74 1.55 -15.99 5.52
N LYS A 75 1.59 -15.32 4.37
CA LYS A 75 2.78 -15.12 3.54
C LYS A 75 2.92 -13.71 2.95
N LYS A 76 2.15 -12.73 3.44
CA LYS A 76 2.14 -11.39 2.85
C LYS A 76 1.73 -10.32 3.85
N THR A 77 2.51 -9.25 3.93
CA THR A 77 2.22 -8.10 4.77
C THR A 77 2.00 -6.87 3.91
N ILE A 78 0.89 -6.19 4.12
CA ILE A 78 0.54 -4.93 3.46
C ILE A 78 0.34 -3.88 4.54
N SER A 79 1.14 -2.82 4.50
CA SER A 79 1.03 -1.68 5.40
C SER A 79 0.75 -0.42 4.61
N ILE A 80 -0.35 0.24 4.91
CA ILE A 80 -0.78 1.49 4.27
C ILE A 80 -0.84 2.58 5.32
N ARG A 81 -0.13 3.68 5.08
CA ARG A 81 -0.01 4.81 6.00
C ARG A 81 -0.20 6.13 5.27
N VAL A 82 -0.89 7.08 5.89
CA VAL A 82 -1.00 8.46 5.42
C VAL A 82 -0.20 9.37 6.35
N GLU A 83 0.72 10.13 5.76
CA GLU A 83 1.62 11.08 6.42
C GLU A 83 1.44 12.49 5.89
#